data_AF-X1UJK1-F1
#
_entry.id   AF-X1UJK1-F1
#
_cell.length_a   1.000
_cell.length_b   1.000
_cell.length_c   1.000
_cell.angle_alpha   90.00
_cell.angle_beta   90.00
_cell.angle_gamma   90.00
#
_symmetry.space_group_name_H-M   'P 1'
#
loop_
_entity.id
_entity.type
_entity.pdbx_description
1 polymer ?
#
loop_
_entity_poly.entity_id
_entity_poly.type
_entity_poly.pdbx_seq_one_letter_code
_entity_poly.pdbx_strand_id
1 'polypeptide(L)'
;LGDIVYLEKIEKGKKLKQDETLTTIESVKAVSDVKTPVTGEVIEVNIKVIEDASIINKEPYVEGWLAKIKIENKDELKNLMSAQEYSEYRLLYLIGRIFIYYLKIQEYF
;
A
#
# COMPACT_ATOMS: atom_id res chain seq x y z
N LEU A 1 -5.15 -8.41 1.38
CA LEU A 1 -5.40 -8.56 -0.06
C LEU A 1 -5.50 -10.03 -0.42
N GLY A 2 -4.55 -10.86 0.01
CA GLY A 2 -4.42 -12.23 -0.46
C GLY A 2 -3.27 -12.28 -1.47
N ASP A 3 -3.20 -13.34 -2.27
CA ASP A 3 -2.15 -13.46 -3.28
C ASP A 3 -2.39 -12.43 -4.38
N ILE A 4 -1.46 -11.47 -4.48
CA ILE A 4 -1.43 -10.50 -5.57
C ILE A 4 -1.01 -11.25 -6.84
N VAL A 5 -1.83 -11.13 -7.89
CA VAL A 5 -1.66 -11.83 -9.17
C VAL A 5 -1.37 -10.87 -10.32
N TYR A 6 -1.69 -9.58 -10.15
CA TYR A 6 -1.49 -8.58 -11.18
C TYR A 6 -1.19 -7.20 -10.59
N LEU A 7 -0.38 -6.44 -11.32
CA LEU A 7 -0.02 -5.06 -11.04
C LEU A 7 -0.18 -4.25 -12.32
N GLU A 8 -0.94 -3.15 -12.24
CA GLU A 8 -1.05 -2.21 -13.36
C GLU A 8 0.29 -1.53 -13.66
N LYS A 9 0.50 -1.17 -14.93
CA LYS A 9 1.74 -0.53 -15.35
C LYS A 9 1.90 0.85 -14.69
N ILE A 10 3.11 1.12 -14.19
CA ILE A 10 3.50 2.43 -13.68
C ILE A 10 4.26 3.20 -14.77
N GLU A 11 3.90 4.47 -14.97
CA GLU A 11 4.57 5.36 -15.91
C GLU A 11 5.76 6.08 -15.25
N LYS A 12 6.97 5.83 -15.76
CA LYS A 12 8.16 6.62 -15.41
C LYS A 12 7.99 8.06 -15.93
N GLY A 13 8.34 9.04 -15.09
CA GLY A 13 8.15 10.47 -15.36
C GLY A 13 6.77 11.01 -14.96
N LYS A 14 5.84 10.15 -14.52
CA LYS A 14 4.54 10.59 -14.02
C LYS A 14 4.74 11.46 -12.77
N LYS A 15 4.11 12.62 -12.75
CA LYS A 15 3.99 13.47 -11.57
C LYS A 15 2.69 13.16 -10.84
N LEU A 16 2.76 13.01 -9.54
CA LEU A 16 1.65 12.64 -8.67
C LEU A 16 1.62 13.57 -7.45
N LYS A 17 0.44 13.83 -6.92
CA LYS A 17 0.25 14.48 -5.61
C LYS A 17 0.11 13.43 -4.50
N GLN A 18 0.44 13.79 -3.26
CA GLN A 18 0.14 12.95 -2.09
C GLN A 18 -1.31 12.42 -2.15
N ASP A 19 -1.49 11.14 -1.84
CA ASP A 19 -2.75 10.38 -1.90
C ASP A 19 -3.33 10.12 -3.30
N GLU A 20 -2.65 10.52 -4.38
CA GLU A 20 -3.02 10.17 -5.75
C GLU A 20 -2.66 8.71 -6.06
N THR A 21 -3.45 8.06 -6.91
CA THR A 21 -3.20 6.66 -7.33
C THR A 21 -1.91 6.56 -8.16
N LEU A 22 -0.94 5.84 -7.61
CA LEU A 22 0.29 5.45 -8.30
C LEU A 22 0.00 4.30 -9.29
N THR A 23 -0.72 3.28 -8.82
CA THR A 23 -1.03 2.06 -9.57
C THR A 23 -2.16 1.29 -8.90
N THR A 24 -2.73 0.32 -9.60
CA THR A 24 -3.71 -0.63 -9.07
C THR A 24 -3.08 -2.00 -8.92
N ILE A 25 -3.36 -2.69 -7.82
CA ILE A 25 -3.02 -4.11 -7.62
C ILE A 25 -4.27 -4.96 -7.56
N GLU A 26 -4.18 -6.14 -8.15
CA GLU A 26 -5.25 -7.13 -8.16
C GLU A 26 -4.78 -8.44 -7.52
N SER A 27 -5.66 -8.96 -6.67
CA SER A 27 -5.53 -10.25 -6.03
C SER A 27 -6.75 -11.09 -6.36
N VAL A 28 -6.69 -12.40 -6.06
CA VAL A 28 -7.84 -13.31 -6.27
C VAL A 28 -9.10 -12.87 -5.51
N LYS A 29 -8.96 -12.01 -4.48
CA LYS A 29 -10.07 -11.62 -3.60
C LYS A 29 -10.53 -10.17 -3.78
N ALA A 30 -9.68 -9.31 -4.32
CA ALA A 30 -9.91 -7.87 -4.31
C ALA A 30 -8.99 -7.14 -5.29
N VAL A 31 -9.49 -6.01 -5.76
CA VAL A 31 -8.73 -4.97 -6.46
C VAL A 31 -8.54 -3.80 -5.51
N SER A 32 -7.34 -3.23 -5.47
CA SER A 32 -7.03 -2.09 -4.61
C SER A 32 -6.07 -1.13 -5.28
N ASP A 33 -6.35 0.15 -5.12
CA ASP A 33 -5.42 1.21 -5.51
C ASP A 33 -4.26 1.28 -4.52
N VAL A 34 -3.07 1.55 -5.04
CA VAL A 34 -1.89 1.94 -4.29
C VAL A 34 -1.68 3.42 -4.52
N LYS A 35 -1.77 4.19 -3.44
CA LYS A 35 -1.59 5.64 -3.46
C LYS A 35 -0.13 6.01 -3.22
N THR A 36 0.30 7.14 -3.79
CA THR A 36 1.61 7.69 -3.47
C THR A 36 1.59 8.33 -2.06
N PRO A 37 2.61 8.09 -1.23
CA PRO A 37 2.69 8.71 0.09
C PRO A 37 3.11 10.19 0.03
N VAL A 38 3.63 10.66 -1.10
CA VAL A 38 4.20 11.99 -1.29
C VAL A 38 3.92 12.55 -2.69
N THR A 39 3.92 13.87 -2.79
CA THR A 39 3.96 14.63 -4.04
C THR A 39 5.35 14.51 -4.66
N GLY A 40 5.42 14.09 -5.92
CA GLY A 40 6.69 13.93 -6.61
C GLY A 40 6.59 13.31 -7.99
N GLU A 41 7.76 12.98 -8.54
CA GLU A 41 7.91 12.39 -9.87
C GLU A 41 8.47 10.96 -9.79
N VAL A 42 7.88 10.04 -10.54
CA VAL A 42 8.38 8.65 -10.66
C VAL A 42 9.68 8.64 -11.45
N ILE A 43 10.81 8.33 -10.81
CA ILE A 43 12.13 8.30 -11.44
C ILE A 43 12.59 6.89 -11.85
N GLU A 44 12.02 5.87 -11.23
CA GLU A 44 12.37 4.46 -11.48
C GLU A 44 11.15 3.58 -11.20
N VAL A 45 10.99 2.52 -11.99
CA VAL A 45 9.91 1.54 -11.87
C VAL A 45 10.54 0.15 -11.85
N ASN A 46 10.06 -0.71 -10.95
CA ASN A 46 10.55 -2.07 -10.86
C ASN A 46 9.86 -2.97 -11.90
N ILE A 47 10.51 -3.15 -13.05
CA ILE A 47 9.96 -3.97 -14.13
C ILE A 47 9.78 -5.43 -13.71
N LYS A 48 10.65 -5.96 -12.85
CA LYS A 48 10.55 -7.36 -12.38
C LYS A 48 9.20 -7.65 -11.72
N VAL A 49 8.70 -6.70 -10.93
CA VAL A 49 7.43 -6.85 -10.20
C VAL A 49 6.21 -6.68 -11.12
N ILE A 50 6.35 -5.91 -12.20
CA ILE A 50 5.31 -5.83 -13.23
C ILE A 50 5.21 -7.15 -14.02
N GLU A 51 6.33 -7.79 -14.28
CA GLU A 51 6.39 -9.10 -14.97
C GLU A 51 6.01 -10.26 -14.05
N ASP A 52 6.38 -10.21 -12.77
CA ASP A 52 6.04 -11.20 -11.75
C ASP A 52 5.57 -10.52 -10.45
N ALA A 53 4.25 -10.37 -10.33
CA ALA A 53 3.61 -9.81 -9.14
C ALA A 53 3.76 -10.69 -7.89
N SER A 54 4.17 -11.97 -8.03
CA SER A 54 4.37 -12.87 -6.89
C SER A 54 5.50 -12.42 -5.96
N ILE A 55 6.43 -11.61 -6.48
CA ILE A 55 7.52 -11.00 -5.73
C ILE A 55 6.97 -10.11 -4.60
N ILE A 56 5.86 -9.39 -4.82
CA ILE A 56 5.23 -8.53 -3.80
C ILE A 56 4.77 -9.37 -2.61
N ASN A 57 4.26 -10.58 -2.86
CA ASN A 57 3.79 -11.47 -1.81
C ASN A 57 4.94 -12.03 -0.96
N LYS A 58 6.11 -12.27 -1.56
CA LYS A 58 7.26 -12.90 -0.91
C LYS A 58 8.15 -11.88 -0.20
N GLU A 59 8.45 -10.77 -0.85
CA GLU A 59 9.47 -9.81 -0.40
C GLU A 59 9.00 -8.35 -0.55
N PRO A 60 7.88 -7.94 0.11
CA PRO A 60 7.26 -6.63 -0.10
C PRO A 60 8.17 -5.43 0.24
N TYR A 61 9.20 -5.63 1.07
CA TYR A 61 10.14 -4.60 1.50
C TYR A 61 11.52 -4.68 0.83
N VAL A 62 11.79 -5.72 0.04
CA VAL A 62 13.10 -5.97 -0.58
C VAL A 62 12.96 -5.92 -2.09
N GLU A 63 12.69 -7.04 -2.77
CA GLU A 63 12.52 -7.05 -4.23
C GLU A 63 11.15 -6.57 -4.69
N GLY A 64 10.16 -6.47 -3.80
CA GLY A 64 8.77 -6.11 -4.07
C GLY A 64 8.47 -4.61 -4.16
N TRP A 65 9.48 -3.73 -4.20
CA TRP A 65 9.27 -2.30 -4.37
C TRP A 65 8.65 -1.98 -5.73
N LEU A 66 7.75 -1.00 -5.80
CA LEU A 66 6.99 -0.69 -7.02
C LEU A 66 7.67 0.39 -7.87
N ALA A 67 7.99 1.52 -7.24
CA ALA A 67 8.58 2.69 -7.89
C ALA A 67 9.43 3.51 -6.90
N LYS A 68 10.40 4.26 -7.44
CA LYS A 68 11.10 5.31 -6.69
C LYS A 68 10.57 6.67 -7.10
N ILE A 69 10.27 7.51 -6.11
CA ILE A 69 9.69 8.83 -6.32
C ILE A 69 10.68 9.88 -5.85
N LYS A 70 10.96 10.85 -6.72
CA LYS A 70 11.67 12.08 -6.35
C LYS A 70 10.68 13.01 -5.67
N ILE A 71 10.85 13.17 -4.35
CA ILE A 71 10.00 14.01 -3.52
C ILE A 71 10.15 15.48 -3.94
N GLU A 72 9.04 16.14 -4.24
CA GLU A 72 8.99 17.58 -4.52
C GLU A 72 8.68 18.39 -3.25
N ASN A 73 7.89 17.83 -2.33
CA ASN A 73 7.53 18.47 -1.06
C ASN A 73 7.97 17.62 0.15
N LYS A 74 9.07 18.01 0.81
CA LYS A 74 9.61 17.24 1.95
C LYS A 74 8.79 17.38 3.23
N ASP A 75 7.98 18.43 3.36
CA ASP A 75 7.15 18.63 4.56
C ASP A 75 6.06 17.57 4.68
N GLU A 76 5.64 16.97 3.56
CA GLU A 76 4.67 15.86 3.54
C GLU A 76 5.17 14.60 4.25
N LEU A 77 6.48 14.45 4.45
CA LEU A 77 7.04 13.35 5.25
C LEU A 77 6.58 13.40 6.71
N LYS A 78 6.24 14.60 7.22
CA LYS A 78 5.68 14.79 8.58
C LYS A 78 4.25 14.25 8.70
N ASN A 79 3.56 14.04 7.58
CA ASN A 79 2.21 13.47 7.56
C ASN A 79 2.24 11.94 7.64
N LEU A 80 3.42 11.32 7.50
CA LEU A 80 3.58 9.87 7.51
C LEU A 80 3.79 9.36 8.94
N MET A 81 3.23 8.20 9.21
CA MET A 81 3.45 7.50 10.47
C MET A 81 4.85 6.91 10.51
N SER A 82 5.49 6.99 11.66
CA SER A 82 6.64 6.15 12.01
C SER A 82 6.23 4.67 12.06
N ALA A 83 7.21 3.77 12.03
CA ALA A 83 6.97 2.34 12.14
C ALA A 83 6.23 1.96 13.44
N GLN A 84 6.54 2.66 14.54
CA GLN A 84 5.87 2.45 15.82
C GLN A 84 4.40 2.90 15.75
N GLU A 85 4.13 4.13 15.30
CA GLU A 85 2.77 4.67 15.16
C GLU A 85 1.92 3.79 14.24
N TYR A 86 2.48 3.29 13.14
CA TYR A 86 1.77 2.38 12.24
C TYR A 86 1.45 1.03 12.90
N SER A 87 2.37 0.48 13.69
CA SER A 87 2.15 -0.75 14.46
C SER A 87 1.01 -0.59 15.47
N GLU A 88 1.02 0.51 16.23
CA GLU A 88 -0.03 0.83 17.21
C GLU A 88 -1.38 1.04 16.53
N TYR A 89 -1.43 1.80 15.43
CA TYR A 89 -2.64 1.98 14.62
C TYR A 89 -3.21 0.64 14.15
N ARG A 90 -2.37 -0.27 13.66
CA ARG A 90 -2.77 -1.61 13.21
C ARG A 90 -3.32 -2.46 14.35
N LEU A 91 -2.67 -2.44 15.52
CA LEU A 91 -3.12 -3.16 16.70
C LEU A 91 -4.49 -2.66 17.19
N LEU A 92 -4.64 -1.34 17.31
CA LEU A 92 -5.91 -0.73 17.72
C LEU A 92 -7.04 -1.08 16.75
N TYR A 93 -6.77 -1.01 15.44
CA TYR A 93 -7.74 -1.37 14.41
C TYR A 93 -8.16 -2.86 14.48
N LEU A 94 -7.21 -3.76 14.74
CA LEU A 94 -7.49 -5.18 14.93
C LEU A 94 -8.32 -5.45 16.18
N ILE A 95 -7.97 -4.85 17.31
CA ILE A 95 -8.72 -4.96 18.57
C ILE A 95 -10.15 -4.44 18.38
N GLY A 96 -10.32 -3.29 17.72
CA GLY A 96 -11.64 -2.74 17.39
C GLY A 96 -12.48 -3.68 16.55
N ARG A 97 -11.91 -4.30 15.50
CA ARG A 97 -12.62 -5.30 14.68
C ARG A 97 -13.03 -6.52 15.50
N ILE A 98 -12.14 -7.07 16.33
CA ILE A 98 -12.44 -8.23 17.19
C ILE A 98 -13.59 -7.89 18.14
N PHE A 99 -13.55 -6.73 18.79
CA PHE A 99 -14.59 -6.30 19.72
C PHE A 99 -15.95 -6.13 19.03
N ILE A 100 -15.99 -5.53 17.83
CA ILE A 100 -17.21 -5.42 17.01
C ILE A 100 -17.76 -6.81 16.64
N TYR A 101 -16.92 -7.75 16.22
CA TYR A 101 -17.37 -9.13 15.95
C TYR A 101 -17.88 -9.83 17.22
N TYR A 102 -17.24 -9.63 18.36
CA TYR A 102 -17.67 -10.21 19.63
C TYR A 102 -19.04 -9.68 20.06
N LEU A 103 -19.26 -8.36 20.03
CA LEU A 103 -20.57 -7.76 20.31
C LEU A 103 -21.64 -8.25 19.34
N LYS A 104 -21.32 -8.31 18.02
CA LYS A 104 -22.25 -8.84 17.01
C LYS A 104 -22.54 -10.32 17.22
N ILE A 105 -21.66 -11.12 17.81
CA ILE A 105 -21.98 -12.51 18.16
C ILE A 105 -22.94 -12.56 19.35
N GLN A 106 -22.72 -11.74 20.38
CA GLN A 106 -23.57 -11.69 21.58
C GLN A 106 -24.98 -11.17 21.30
N GLU A 107 -25.20 -10.32 20.30
CA GLU A 107 -26.56 -9.88 19.90
C GLU A 107 -27.37 -10.95 19.15
N TYR A 108 -26.74 -12.02 18.67
CA TYR A 108 -27.39 -13.09 17.91
C TYR A 108 -27.62 -14.38 18.74
N PHE A 109 -27.30 -14.36 20.03
CA PHE A 109 -27.61 -15.41 21.01
C PHE A 109 -28.48 -14.83 22.13
#